data_AF-A0A935UK40-F1
#
_entry.id   AF-A0A935UK40-F1
#
_cell.length_a   1.000
_cell.length_b   1.000
_cell.length_c   1.000
_cell.angle_alpha   90.00
_cell.angle_beta   90.00
_cell.angle_gamma   90.00
#
_symmetry.space_group_name_H-M   'P 1'
#
loop_
_entity.id
_entity.type
_entity.pdbx_description
1 polymer ?
#
loop_
_entity_poly.entity_id
_entity_poly.type
_entity_poly.pdbx_seq_one_letter_code
_entity_poly.pdbx_strand_id
1 'polypeptide(L)'
;MSLSQSPYILYSDGNGKIFEDTSLFVTGRSGWDALPVPQDEWIELPEGGSLYELPGRRGIGIDVKTGEMRLCEKGWAVAAFIPPAHTGFYLAAYETGQEAPILPLFCYTAAGWLNEKFYVPATRVEPDIRQDCDGYDQEKVNEGAKQLLQHYPHNRLVNHLMNNCALTYSCPAARNFALGRWECPVPASPACNANCVGCISLQPDEEPIVSTQDRLTFKPTPEEIVEFTVPHLESAPFPIISFGQGCEGEPLLMWETIRDAIVEIRKHTSKGSININTNGSKPDAVRALCEAGLDSIRVSTNSARKEIYTPYYRPNNYQFEDIVESLKVVNSFGGWTSINYFVFPGMTDSVAEYEALRKLIKETGLKMIQWRNFNIDPDWYLGKIGVTDTGDCLGVNQMQKMIREEFPDLKFGYFNPPIERIKGKFELDFAHH
;
A
#
# COMPACT_ATOMS: atom_id res chain seq x y z
N MET A 1 25.41 1.37 -2.86
CA MET A 1 26.76 0.90 -2.45
C MET A 1 26.53 -0.30 -1.55
N SER A 2 27.24 -1.41 -1.76
CA SER A 2 27.17 -2.55 -0.83
C SER A 2 27.75 -2.14 0.52
N LEU A 3 27.12 -2.57 1.61
CA LEU A 3 27.71 -2.43 2.94
C LEU A 3 28.96 -3.32 3.05
N SER A 4 29.91 -2.95 3.91
CA SER A 4 31.13 -3.73 4.17
C SER A 4 30.89 -4.93 5.10
N GLN A 5 29.79 -4.89 5.85
CA GLN A 5 29.32 -5.95 6.72
C GLN A 5 27.80 -5.85 6.88
N SER A 6 27.16 -6.92 7.35
CA SER A 6 25.75 -6.87 7.73
C SER A 6 25.56 -5.93 8.93
N PRO A 7 24.44 -5.19 9.00
CA PRO A 7 24.10 -4.40 10.19
C PRO A 7 23.92 -5.26 11.45
N TYR A 8 24.06 -4.65 12.62
CA TYR A 8 23.77 -5.31 13.88
C TYR A 8 22.26 -5.35 14.14
N ILE A 9 21.80 -6.39 14.82
CA ILE A 9 20.40 -6.51 15.22
C ILE A 9 20.04 -5.42 16.24
N LEU A 10 18.81 -4.93 16.15
CA LEU A 10 18.24 -3.97 17.08
C LEU A 10 17.37 -4.68 18.12
N TYR A 11 17.32 -4.13 19.33
CA TYR A 11 16.39 -4.54 20.38
C TYR A 11 15.82 -3.32 21.13
N SER A 12 14.57 -3.43 21.60
CA SER A 12 13.93 -2.46 22.48
C SER A 12 14.01 -2.92 23.94
N ASP A 13 14.19 -1.96 24.85
CA ASP A 13 14.08 -2.19 26.30
C ASP A 13 12.63 -2.20 26.81
N GLY A 14 11.65 -2.01 25.93
CA GLY A 14 10.22 -1.92 26.28
C GLY A 14 9.81 -0.59 26.92
N ASN A 15 10.72 0.38 27.01
CA ASN A 15 10.49 1.74 27.50
C ASN A 15 10.71 2.79 26.40
N GLY A 16 10.58 2.38 25.13
CA GLY A 16 10.72 3.24 23.97
C GLY A 16 12.17 3.56 23.58
N LYS A 17 13.18 2.87 24.14
CA LYS A 17 14.58 3.01 23.72
C LYS A 17 15.03 1.79 22.93
N ILE A 18 15.72 2.06 21.83
CA ILE A 18 16.26 1.06 20.91
C ILE A 18 17.78 1.07 20.99
N PHE A 19 18.37 -0.12 21.02
CA PHE A 19 19.80 -0.36 21.10
C PHE A 19 20.20 -1.41 20.07
N GLU A 20 21.47 -1.44 19.69
CA GLU A 20 22.07 -2.50 18.90
C GLU A 20 22.70 -3.60 19.78
N ASP A 21 22.58 -4.86 19.37
CA ASP A 21 23.39 -5.94 19.90
C ASP A 21 24.56 -6.23 18.95
N THR A 22 25.75 -5.71 19.28
CA THR A 22 26.96 -5.91 18.49
C THR A 22 27.49 -7.35 18.47
N SER A 23 26.89 -8.27 19.25
CA SER A 23 27.19 -9.70 19.19
C SER A 23 26.40 -10.44 18.09
N LEU A 24 25.45 -9.77 17.43
CA LEU A 24 24.54 -10.38 16.46
C LEU A 24 24.38 -9.51 15.21
N PHE A 25 24.57 -10.09 14.03
CA PHE A 25 24.09 -9.50 12.78
C PHE A 25 22.59 -9.71 12.62
N VAL A 26 21.90 -8.70 12.09
CA VAL A 26 20.46 -8.78 11.81
C VAL A 26 20.16 -9.79 10.70
N THR A 27 19.05 -10.50 10.82
CA THR A 27 18.50 -11.36 9.77
C THR A 27 17.18 -10.81 9.25
N GLY A 28 16.82 -11.22 8.05
CA GLY A 28 15.51 -10.97 7.46
C GLY A 28 14.64 -12.20 7.58
N ARG A 29 13.32 -12.03 7.46
CA ARG A 29 12.35 -13.11 7.45
C ARG A 29 11.62 -13.18 6.12
N SER A 30 11.48 -14.40 5.60
CA SER A 30 10.66 -14.74 4.44
C SER A 30 9.71 -15.87 4.86
N GLY A 31 8.41 -15.59 4.89
CA GLY A 31 7.41 -16.57 5.31
C GLY A 31 7.58 -16.91 6.78
N TRP A 32 7.99 -18.14 7.07
CA TRP A 32 8.31 -18.62 8.42
C TRP A 32 9.81 -18.64 8.72
N ASP A 33 10.66 -18.47 7.71
CA ASP A 33 12.10 -18.70 7.82
C ASP A 33 12.90 -17.42 8.03
N ALA A 34 13.87 -17.49 8.95
CA ALA A 34 14.89 -16.46 9.13
C ALA A 34 16.08 -16.73 8.19
N LEU A 35 16.55 -15.70 7.51
CA LEU A 35 17.56 -15.78 6.45
C LEU A 35 18.58 -14.65 6.59
N PRO A 36 19.86 -14.88 6.23
CA PRO A 36 20.81 -13.79 6.06
C PRO A 36 20.34 -12.85 4.94
N VAL A 37 20.50 -11.54 5.16
CA VAL A 37 20.20 -10.52 4.15
C VAL A 37 21.48 -10.17 3.38
N PRO A 38 21.46 -10.19 2.04
CA PRO A 38 22.60 -9.75 1.22
C PRO A 38 23.04 -8.31 1.52
N GLN A 39 24.35 -8.06 1.51
CA GLN A 39 24.92 -6.75 1.88
C GLN A 39 24.60 -5.61 0.89
N ASP A 40 24.21 -5.96 -0.34
CA ASP A 40 23.85 -5.05 -1.42
C ASP A 40 22.35 -4.72 -1.45
N GLU A 41 21.55 -5.31 -0.57
CA GLU A 41 20.10 -5.06 -0.48
C GLU A 41 19.71 -4.05 0.60
N TRP A 42 20.67 -3.59 1.41
CA TRP A 42 20.45 -2.60 2.45
C TRP A 42 20.49 -1.17 1.91
N ILE A 43 19.47 -0.39 2.27
CA ILE A 43 19.46 1.07 2.12
C ILE A 43 19.34 1.72 3.50
N GLU A 44 19.83 2.94 3.64
CA GLU A 44 19.52 3.75 4.83
C GLU A 44 18.01 3.87 4.97
N LEU A 45 17.49 3.77 6.20
CA LEU A 45 16.06 3.92 6.47
C LEU A 45 15.60 5.25 5.85
N PRO A 46 14.69 5.22 4.85
CA PRO A 46 14.31 6.44 4.16
C PRO A 46 13.59 7.42 5.09
N GLU A 47 13.69 8.71 4.78
CA GLU A 47 13.03 9.76 5.56
C GLU A 47 11.51 9.53 5.65
N GLY A 48 10.93 9.75 6.83
CA GLY A 48 9.54 9.40 7.13
C GLY A 48 9.34 7.93 7.55
N GLY A 49 10.41 7.12 7.53
CA GLY A 49 10.44 5.81 8.18
C GLY A 49 10.47 5.92 9.71
N SER A 50 9.97 4.88 10.37
CA SER A 50 9.88 4.79 11.84
C SER A 50 10.29 3.40 12.31
N LEU A 51 10.78 3.30 13.55
CA LEU A 51 11.04 2.02 14.19
C LEU A 51 9.90 1.64 15.13
N TYR A 52 9.64 0.34 15.21
CA TYR A 52 8.64 -0.26 16.09
C TYR A 52 9.29 -1.31 16.95
N GLU A 53 9.01 -1.26 18.24
CA GLU A 53 9.21 -2.42 19.10
C GLU A 53 8.12 -3.47 18.82
N LEU A 54 8.48 -4.74 19.00
CA LEU A 54 7.60 -5.88 18.81
C LEU A 54 7.39 -6.58 20.16
N PRO A 55 6.40 -6.15 20.97
CA PRO A 55 6.22 -6.67 22.32
C PRO A 55 6.09 -8.20 22.34
N GLY A 56 6.78 -8.83 23.30
CA GLY A 56 6.76 -10.28 23.49
C GLY A 56 7.48 -11.09 22.41
N ARG A 57 8.20 -10.45 21.48
CA ARG A 57 8.96 -11.12 20.41
C ARG A 57 10.46 -10.93 20.62
N ARG A 58 11.26 -11.97 20.41
CA ARG A 58 12.73 -11.93 20.51
C ARG A 58 13.34 -11.99 19.12
N GLY A 59 14.23 -11.06 18.79
CA GLY A 59 14.84 -10.99 17.45
C GLY A 59 15.73 -12.20 17.17
N ILE A 60 15.77 -12.66 15.92
CA ILE A 60 16.69 -13.72 15.47
C ILE A 60 17.87 -13.06 14.78
N GLY A 61 19.09 -13.37 15.22
CA GLY A 61 20.32 -12.83 14.65
C GLY A 61 21.36 -13.92 14.37
N ILE A 62 22.39 -13.58 13.60
CA ILE A 62 23.55 -14.44 13.36
C ILE A 62 24.68 -14.00 14.28
N ASP A 63 25.22 -14.92 15.08
CA ASP A 63 26.34 -14.62 15.98
C ASP A 63 27.60 -14.22 15.21
N VAL A 64 28.16 -13.07 15.58
CA VAL A 64 29.31 -12.48 14.87
C VAL A 64 30.59 -13.32 15.00
N LYS A 65 30.68 -14.24 15.97
CA LYS A 65 31.84 -15.11 16.17
C LYS A 65 31.62 -16.50 15.61
N THR A 66 30.46 -17.12 15.87
CA THR A 66 30.21 -18.51 15.48
C THR A 66 29.56 -18.64 14.11
N GLY A 67 28.85 -17.61 13.65
CA GLY A 67 28.05 -17.66 12.42
C GLY A 67 26.72 -18.42 12.57
N GLU A 68 26.37 -18.87 13.79
CA GLU A 68 25.13 -19.59 14.05
C GLU A 68 23.97 -18.62 14.33
N MET A 69 22.75 -19.01 13.94
CA MET A 69 21.55 -18.26 14.30
C MET A 69 21.18 -18.49 15.77
N ARG A 70 20.87 -17.41 16.49
CA ARG A 70 20.34 -17.46 17.85
C ARG A 70 19.44 -16.26 18.15
N LEU A 71 18.71 -16.35 19.26
CA LEU A 71 17.87 -15.28 19.74
C LEU A 71 18.70 -14.14 20.36
N CYS A 72 18.21 -12.91 20.18
CA CYS A 72 18.61 -11.76 20.96
C CYS A 72 17.88 -11.80 22.31
N GLU A 73 18.63 -11.97 23.39
CA GLU A 73 18.08 -12.09 24.76
C GLU A 73 18.00 -10.76 25.51
N LYS A 74 18.46 -9.66 24.89
CA LYS A 74 18.59 -8.35 25.54
C LYS A 74 17.29 -7.54 25.62
N GLY A 75 16.27 -7.91 24.84
CA GLY A 75 15.01 -7.17 24.78
C GLY A 75 14.08 -7.64 23.66
N TRP A 76 13.10 -6.80 23.34
CA TRP A 76 12.14 -7.09 22.29
C TRP A 76 12.72 -6.84 20.90
N ALA A 77 12.27 -7.61 19.91
CA ALA A 77 12.61 -7.40 18.52
C ALA A 77 12.17 -6.02 18.04
N VAL A 78 12.87 -5.49 17.04
CA VAL A 78 12.57 -4.21 16.41
C VAL A 78 12.34 -4.41 14.93
N ALA A 79 11.33 -3.75 14.39
CA ALA A 79 11.05 -3.66 12.96
C ALA A 79 11.05 -2.20 12.50
N ALA A 80 11.05 -1.98 11.19
CA ALA A 80 10.87 -0.67 10.59
C ALA A 80 9.57 -0.59 9.78
N PHE A 81 8.89 0.54 9.94
CA PHE A 81 8.03 1.09 8.89
C PHE A 81 8.90 1.78 7.85
N ILE A 82 8.74 1.35 6.62
CA ILE A 82 9.32 2.04 5.47
C ILE A 82 8.24 2.90 4.81
N PRO A 83 8.58 4.15 4.45
CA PRO A 83 7.61 5.08 3.90
C PRO A 83 7.09 4.62 2.52
N PRO A 84 5.97 5.20 2.05
CA PRO A 84 5.52 5.04 0.68
C PRO A 84 6.64 5.22 -0.36
N ALA A 85 6.43 4.69 -1.57
CA ALA A 85 7.42 4.59 -2.64
C ALA A 85 8.52 3.52 -2.47
N HIS A 86 8.64 2.90 -1.29
CA HIS A 86 9.62 1.85 -1.01
C HIS A 86 8.96 0.49 -0.77
N THR A 87 9.60 -0.57 -1.28
CA THR A 87 9.17 -1.96 -1.06
C THR A 87 10.25 -2.69 -0.28
N GLY A 88 9.86 -3.33 0.82
CA GLY A 88 10.73 -4.13 1.67
C GLY A 88 10.91 -5.53 1.10
N PHE A 89 12.12 -6.06 1.23
CA PHE A 89 12.47 -7.40 0.75
C PHE A 89 12.34 -8.47 1.84
N TYR A 90 12.40 -8.07 3.11
CA TYR A 90 12.34 -8.99 4.25
C TYR A 90 11.53 -8.40 5.40
N LEU A 91 10.80 -9.28 6.09
CA LEU A 91 10.18 -8.98 7.38
C LEU A 91 11.22 -9.03 8.49
N ALA A 92 10.93 -8.43 9.65
CA ALA A 92 11.74 -8.61 10.85
C ALA A 92 11.70 -10.08 11.30
N ALA A 93 12.87 -10.67 11.53
CA ALA A 93 12.98 -12.05 12.01
C ALA A 93 12.89 -12.09 13.54
N TYR A 94 11.95 -12.85 14.06
CA TYR A 94 11.73 -13.00 15.49
C TYR A 94 11.11 -14.35 15.84
N GLU A 95 11.24 -14.73 17.11
CA GLU A 95 10.43 -15.76 17.75
C GLU A 95 9.34 -15.10 18.61
N THR A 96 8.10 -15.54 18.42
CA THR A 96 6.93 -15.03 19.14
C THR A 96 6.71 -15.76 20.45
N GLY A 97 6.68 -15.02 21.56
CA GLY A 97 6.33 -15.55 22.87
C GLY A 97 4.84 -15.89 23.00
N GLN A 98 4.49 -16.78 23.93
CA GLN A 98 3.11 -17.28 24.11
C GLN A 98 2.09 -16.18 24.44
N GLU A 99 2.51 -15.11 25.11
CA GLU A 99 1.66 -13.98 25.51
C GLU A 99 1.83 -12.74 24.62
N ALA A 100 2.51 -12.88 23.47
CA ALA A 100 2.77 -11.76 22.59
C ALA A 100 1.45 -11.25 21.96
N PRO A 101 1.16 -9.94 21.98
CA PRO A 101 -0.04 -9.40 21.37
C PRO A 101 0.02 -9.49 19.85
N ILE A 102 -1.14 -9.47 19.19
CA ILE A 102 -1.21 -9.28 17.74
C ILE A 102 -0.74 -7.87 17.40
N LEU A 103 0.14 -7.75 16.42
CA LEU A 103 0.67 -6.48 16.00
C LEU A 103 -0.39 -5.65 15.22
N PRO A 104 -0.40 -4.33 15.37
CA PRO A 104 -1.29 -3.46 14.59
C PRO A 104 -1.08 -3.55 13.06
N LEU A 105 -1.92 -2.87 12.28
CA LEU A 105 -1.83 -2.89 10.81
C LEU A 105 -0.73 -1.94 10.28
N PHE A 106 0.53 -2.33 10.48
CA PHE A 106 1.71 -1.68 9.90
C PHE A 106 2.60 -2.68 9.15
N CYS A 107 3.55 -2.18 8.37
CA CYS A 107 4.60 -3.03 7.81
C CYS A 107 5.72 -3.25 8.85
N TYR A 108 6.26 -4.46 8.86
CA TYR A 108 7.24 -4.92 9.84
C TYR A 108 8.53 -5.36 9.14
N THR A 109 9.18 -4.43 8.46
CA THR A 109 10.41 -4.68 7.68
C THR A 109 11.59 -4.93 8.62
N ALA A 110 12.53 -5.79 8.24
CA ALA A 110 13.78 -5.97 9.00
C ALA A 110 14.55 -4.64 9.12
N ALA A 111 15.15 -4.39 10.28
CA ALA A 111 15.90 -3.17 10.56
C ALA A 111 17.18 -3.49 11.34
N GLY A 112 18.27 -2.86 10.94
CA GLY A 112 19.55 -3.01 11.61
C GLY A 112 20.32 -1.70 11.75
N TRP A 113 21.35 -1.71 12.58
CA TRP A 113 22.19 -0.55 12.87
C TRP A 113 23.61 -0.76 12.42
N LEU A 114 24.17 0.23 11.73
CA LEU A 114 25.57 0.24 11.31
C LEU A 114 26.05 1.67 11.13
N ASN A 115 27.24 2.00 11.64
CA ASN A 115 27.89 3.31 11.41
C ASN A 115 26.96 4.51 11.68
N GLU A 116 26.32 4.53 12.86
CA GLU A 116 25.43 5.62 13.31
C GLU A 116 24.14 5.80 12.48
N LYS A 117 23.76 4.78 11.69
CA LYS A 117 22.59 4.83 10.81
C LYS A 117 21.74 3.57 10.91
N PHE A 118 20.44 3.74 10.70
CA PHE A 118 19.49 2.65 10.53
C PHE A 118 19.46 2.21 9.07
N TYR A 119 19.42 0.91 8.85
CA TYR A 119 19.32 0.30 7.52
C TYR A 119 18.14 -0.66 7.46
N VAL A 120 17.53 -0.75 6.29
CA VAL A 120 16.42 -1.66 5.95
C VAL A 120 16.70 -2.33 4.61
N PRO A 121 16.31 -3.59 4.41
CA PRO A 121 16.46 -4.23 3.11
C PRO A 121 15.26 -3.89 2.23
N ALA A 122 15.44 -2.89 1.37
CA ALA A 122 14.35 -2.32 0.59
C ALA A 122 14.88 -1.64 -0.67
N THR A 123 13.96 -1.34 -1.59
CA THR A 123 14.24 -0.51 -2.76
C THR A 123 13.15 0.53 -2.96
N ARG A 124 13.52 1.69 -3.51
CA ARG A 124 12.55 2.68 -3.98
C ARG A 124 12.00 2.23 -5.34
N VAL A 125 10.73 1.84 -5.37
CA VAL A 125 10.05 1.39 -6.59
C VAL A 125 9.36 2.53 -7.34
N GLU A 126 9.17 3.68 -6.70
CA GLU A 126 8.44 4.82 -7.26
C GLU A 126 9.27 6.10 -7.16
N PRO A 127 9.66 6.72 -8.30
CA PRO A 127 10.39 7.97 -8.27
C PRO A 127 9.51 9.19 -7.92
N ASP A 128 8.20 9.11 -8.12
CA ASP A 128 7.28 10.22 -7.88
C ASP A 128 7.27 10.66 -6.41
N ILE A 129 7.54 11.94 -6.15
CA ILE A 129 7.75 12.48 -4.80
C ILE A 129 6.45 12.83 -4.06
N ARG A 130 5.29 12.54 -4.66
CA ARG A 130 4.01 13.11 -4.21
C ARG A 130 3.59 12.78 -2.77
N GLN A 131 4.16 11.76 -2.15
CA GLN A 131 3.90 11.39 -0.76
C GLN A 131 5.18 11.32 0.07
N ASP A 132 6.30 11.85 -0.45
CA ASP A 132 7.51 12.02 0.35
C ASP A 132 7.23 13.03 1.49
N CYS A 133 7.78 12.75 2.66
CA CYS A 133 7.41 13.46 3.89
C CYS A 133 7.89 14.92 3.91
N ASP A 134 9.03 15.20 3.27
CA ASP A 134 9.64 16.52 3.11
C ASP A 134 8.73 17.49 2.34
N GLY A 135 7.87 16.96 1.47
CA GLY A 135 6.91 17.72 0.68
C GLY A 135 5.77 18.33 1.49
N TYR A 136 5.63 18.02 2.79
CA TYR A 136 4.48 18.45 3.59
C TYR A 136 4.84 19.43 4.72
N ASP A 137 4.59 20.71 4.44
CA ASP A 137 4.57 21.77 5.43
C ASP A 137 3.22 21.79 6.19
N GLN A 138 3.25 21.55 7.50
CA GLN A 138 2.04 21.43 8.31
C GLN A 138 1.25 22.75 8.41
N GLU A 139 1.91 23.90 8.39
CA GLU A 139 1.23 25.20 8.44
C GLU A 139 0.43 25.42 7.15
N LYS A 140 1.03 25.14 5.99
CA LYS A 140 0.34 25.22 4.69
C LYS A 140 -0.81 24.24 4.57
N VAL A 141 -0.66 23.02 5.10
CA VAL A 141 -1.76 22.04 5.14
C VAL A 141 -2.92 22.57 6.00
N ASN A 142 -2.63 23.14 7.17
CA ASN A 142 -3.66 23.71 8.04
C ASN A 142 -4.39 24.90 7.37
N GLU A 143 -3.64 25.78 6.70
CA GLU A 143 -4.20 26.92 5.97
C GLU A 143 -5.06 26.45 4.80
N GLY A 144 -4.58 25.52 3.98
CA GLY A 144 -5.31 24.95 2.86
C GLY A 144 -6.59 24.24 3.31
N ALA A 145 -6.52 23.47 4.39
CA ALA A 145 -7.69 22.82 4.98
C ALA A 145 -8.74 23.83 5.46
N LYS A 146 -8.31 24.90 6.13
CA LYS A 146 -9.20 25.99 6.55
C LYS A 146 -9.85 26.69 5.35
N GLN A 147 -9.08 26.96 4.29
CA GLN A 147 -9.61 27.56 3.08
C GLN A 147 -10.66 26.65 2.42
N LEU A 148 -10.37 25.36 2.23
CA LEU A 148 -11.32 24.41 1.63
C LEU A 148 -12.62 24.32 2.45
N LEU A 149 -12.53 24.26 3.79
CA LEU A 149 -13.71 24.26 4.66
C LEU A 149 -14.55 25.54 4.56
N GLN A 150 -13.91 26.69 4.29
CA GLN A 150 -14.62 27.96 4.07
C GLN A 150 -15.26 28.06 2.69
N HIS A 151 -14.61 27.53 1.66
CA HIS A 151 -15.13 27.56 0.28
C HIS A 151 -16.27 26.55 0.08
N TYR A 152 -16.24 25.42 0.80
CA TYR A 152 -17.21 24.33 0.68
C TYR A 152 -17.92 24.03 2.03
N PRO A 153 -18.61 25.00 2.64
CA PRO A 153 -19.12 24.87 4.01
C PRO A 153 -20.23 23.81 4.18
N HIS A 154 -20.88 23.41 3.09
CA HIS A 154 -21.96 22.43 3.09
C HIS A 154 -21.57 21.08 2.47
N ASN A 155 -20.34 20.96 1.97
CA ASN A 155 -19.88 19.73 1.33
C ASN A 155 -19.36 18.74 2.38
N ARG A 156 -20.06 17.62 2.56
CA ARG A 156 -19.70 16.64 3.60
C ARG A 156 -18.40 15.91 3.28
N LEU A 157 -18.08 15.72 1.99
CA LEU A 157 -16.81 15.11 1.59
C LEU A 157 -15.64 16.01 1.93
N VAL A 158 -15.69 17.31 1.59
CA VAL A 158 -14.62 18.25 1.94
C VAL A 158 -14.45 18.33 3.46
N ASN A 159 -15.55 18.33 4.22
CA ASN A 159 -15.49 18.30 5.68
C ASN A 159 -14.77 17.04 6.20
N HIS A 160 -15.14 15.86 5.71
CA HIS A 160 -14.50 14.60 6.06
C HIS A 160 -13.02 14.55 5.67
N LEU A 161 -12.69 15.00 4.44
CA LEU A 161 -11.32 15.00 3.94
C LEU A 161 -10.41 15.92 4.75
N MET A 162 -10.89 17.10 5.14
CA MET A 162 -10.06 18.04 5.88
C MET A 162 -9.95 17.66 7.36
N ASN A 163 -11.08 17.47 8.05
CA ASN A 163 -11.08 17.26 9.50
C ASN A 163 -10.56 15.87 9.89
N ASN A 164 -10.99 14.82 9.18
CA ASN A 164 -10.61 13.46 9.53
C ASN A 164 -9.33 13.05 8.79
N CYS A 165 -9.32 13.15 7.46
CA CYS A 165 -8.22 12.59 6.69
C CYS A 165 -6.93 13.43 6.78
N ALA A 166 -6.98 14.73 6.45
CA ALA A 166 -5.79 15.57 6.38
C ALA A 166 -5.26 15.95 7.77
N LEU A 167 -6.14 16.39 8.67
CA LEU A 167 -5.74 16.96 9.96
C LEU A 167 -5.65 15.92 11.10
N THR A 168 -6.40 14.82 11.03
CA THR A 168 -6.37 13.78 12.07
C THR A 168 -5.50 12.58 11.66
N TYR A 169 -5.81 11.95 10.53
CA TYR A 169 -5.06 10.76 10.07
C TYR A 169 -3.75 11.08 9.36
N SER A 170 -3.49 12.37 9.05
CA SER A 170 -2.35 12.80 8.24
C SER A 170 -2.27 12.11 6.86
N CYS A 171 -3.42 11.79 6.28
CA CYS A 171 -3.53 11.10 4.99
C CYS A 171 -2.82 11.88 3.87
N PRO A 172 -1.80 11.31 3.21
CA PRO A 172 -1.01 12.02 2.19
C PRO A 172 -1.85 12.60 1.04
N ALA A 173 -2.85 11.86 0.55
CA ALA A 173 -3.72 12.32 -0.54
C ALA A 173 -4.60 13.51 -0.09
N ALA A 174 -5.16 13.46 1.12
CA ALA A 174 -5.98 14.57 1.62
C ALA A 174 -5.14 15.83 1.89
N ARG A 175 -3.90 15.65 2.37
CA ARG A 175 -2.93 16.76 2.52
C ARG A 175 -2.53 17.34 1.16
N ASN A 176 -2.36 16.52 0.13
CA ASN A 176 -2.10 16.99 -1.23
C ASN A 176 -3.27 17.79 -1.81
N PHE A 177 -4.51 17.36 -1.56
CA PHE A 177 -5.68 18.16 -1.91
C PHE A 177 -5.72 19.50 -1.17
N ALA A 178 -5.41 19.53 0.13
CA ALA A 178 -5.27 20.78 0.89
C ALA A 178 -4.19 21.72 0.32
N LEU A 179 -3.13 21.15 -0.27
CA LEU A 179 -2.06 21.90 -0.93
C LEU A 179 -2.33 22.19 -2.42
N GLY A 180 -3.51 21.81 -2.95
CA GLY A 180 -3.89 22.07 -4.34
C GLY A 180 -3.06 21.34 -5.39
N ARG A 181 -2.58 20.12 -5.11
CA ARG A 181 -1.68 19.37 -6.00
C ARG A 181 -2.03 17.89 -6.15
N TRP A 182 -1.69 17.33 -7.31
CA TRP A 182 -1.63 15.89 -7.59
C TRP A 182 -2.95 15.14 -7.35
N GLU A 183 -2.94 14.11 -6.49
CA GLU A 183 -4.06 13.20 -6.26
C GLU A 183 -5.01 13.73 -5.19
N CYS A 184 -6.25 13.96 -5.59
CA CYS A 184 -7.37 14.31 -4.73
C CYS A 184 -8.20 13.04 -4.41
N PRO A 185 -8.34 12.67 -3.13
CA PRO A 185 -9.11 11.49 -2.72
C PRO A 185 -10.61 11.76 -2.71
N VAL A 186 -11.41 10.82 -3.20
CA VAL A 186 -12.88 10.90 -3.27
C VAL A 186 -13.52 9.67 -2.63
N PRO A 187 -13.69 9.63 -1.29
CA PRO A 187 -14.37 8.52 -0.64
C PRO A 187 -15.86 8.52 -1.00
N ALA A 188 -16.41 7.37 -1.38
CA ALA A 188 -17.78 7.26 -1.88
C ALA A 188 -18.65 6.22 -1.16
N SER A 189 -18.06 5.19 -0.57
CA SER A 189 -18.78 4.00 -0.14
C SER A 189 -18.77 3.77 1.37
N PRO A 190 -19.93 3.82 2.05
CA PRO A 190 -20.03 3.44 3.45
C PRO A 190 -20.09 1.91 3.66
N ALA A 191 -20.12 1.11 2.59
CA ALA A 191 -20.32 -0.34 2.65
C ALA A 191 -19.21 -1.10 1.93
N CYS A 192 -18.94 -2.33 2.35
CA CYS A 192 -17.97 -3.21 1.68
C CYS A 192 -18.59 -4.59 1.48
N ASN A 193 -18.23 -5.27 0.39
CA ASN A 193 -18.62 -6.65 0.11
C ASN A 193 -17.47 -7.63 0.36
N ALA A 194 -16.40 -7.20 1.03
CA ALA A 194 -15.29 -8.04 1.48
C ALA A 194 -15.14 -7.94 3.00
N ASN A 195 -14.88 -9.06 3.65
CA ASN A 195 -14.66 -9.13 5.10
C ASN A 195 -13.16 -9.36 5.38
N CYS A 196 -12.32 -8.47 4.85
CA CYS A 196 -10.87 -8.65 4.87
C CYS A 196 -10.34 -8.86 6.29
N VAL A 197 -9.44 -9.83 6.47
CA VAL A 197 -8.80 -10.11 7.77
C VAL A 197 -8.17 -8.84 8.36
N GLY A 198 -7.39 -8.09 7.57
CA GLY A 198 -6.76 -6.84 7.99
C GLY A 198 -7.42 -5.59 7.40
N CYS A 199 -8.74 -5.45 7.45
CA CYS A 199 -9.41 -4.25 6.94
C CYS A 199 -9.01 -3.00 7.73
N ILE A 200 -8.53 -1.97 7.02
CA ILE A 200 -8.01 -0.73 7.61
C ILE A 200 -9.09 0.28 7.99
N SER A 201 -10.33 0.06 7.56
CA SER A 201 -11.47 0.98 7.77
C SER A 201 -12.52 0.44 8.75
N LEU A 202 -12.50 -0.88 9.02
CA LEU A 202 -13.49 -1.56 9.86
C LEU A 202 -12.94 -2.91 10.32
N GLN A 203 -12.78 -3.08 11.62
CA GLN A 203 -12.50 -4.37 12.25
C GLN A 203 -13.74 -4.84 13.04
N PRO A 204 -14.07 -6.14 13.06
CA PRO A 204 -15.07 -6.67 13.98
C PRO A 204 -14.68 -6.40 15.43
N ASP A 205 -15.66 -6.15 16.30
CA ASP A 205 -15.43 -5.86 17.73
C ASP A 205 -14.74 -7.02 18.46
N GLU A 206 -14.86 -8.24 17.95
CA GLU A 206 -14.23 -9.44 18.50
C GLU A 206 -12.75 -9.60 18.13
N GLU A 207 -12.27 -8.90 17.10
CA GLU A 207 -10.85 -8.96 16.72
C GLU A 207 -10.03 -8.00 17.60
N PRO A 208 -8.82 -8.40 18.04
CA PRO A 208 -8.03 -7.62 18.99
C PRO A 208 -7.31 -6.42 18.36
N ILE A 209 -7.41 -6.25 17.04
CA ILE A 209 -6.82 -5.13 16.31
C ILE A 209 -7.88 -4.09 15.96
N VAL A 210 -7.48 -2.83 15.96
CA VAL A 210 -8.33 -1.71 15.57
C VAL A 210 -8.03 -1.27 14.14
N SER A 211 -9.06 -0.81 13.43
CA SER A 211 -8.87 -0.16 12.13
C SER A 211 -8.13 1.15 12.29
N THR A 212 -7.23 1.46 11.35
CA THR A 212 -6.42 2.69 11.39
C THR A 212 -7.20 3.94 10.95
N GLN A 213 -8.36 3.75 10.31
CA GLN A 213 -9.22 4.81 9.81
C GLN A 213 -10.68 4.44 10.07
N ASP A 214 -11.54 5.44 10.24
CA ASP A 214 -12.98 5.21 10.38
C ASP A 214 -13.65 5.15 9.00
N ARG A 215 -14.52 4.16 8.80
CA ARG A 215 -15.30 4.05 7.57
C ARG A 215 -16.31 5.19 7.45
N LEU A 216 -16.39 5.76 6.25
CA LEU A 216 -17.38 6.74 5.85
C LEU A 216 -18.79 6.29 6.24
N THR A 217 -19.57 7.19 6.82
CA THR A 217 -20.90 6.87 7.38
C THR A 217 -22.06 7.39 6.52
N PHE A 218 -21.76 7.99 5.37
CA PHE A 218 -22.74 8.55 4.45
C PHE A 218 -22.40 8.18 3.00
N LYS A 219 -23.42 8.23 2.15
CA LYS A 219 -23.28 8.17 0.69
C LYS A 219 -23.26 9.62 0.15
N PRO A 220 -22.19 10.08 -0.51
CA PRO A 220 -22.17 11.40 -1.13
C PRO A 220 -23.09 11.45 -2.35
N THR A 221 -23.50 12.65 -2.74
CA THR A 221 -24.19 12.85 -4.01
C THR A 221 -23.19 13.14 -5.15
N PRO A 222 -23.57 12.94 -6.43
CA PRO A 222 -22.74 13.35 -7.55
C PRO A 222 -22.36 14.84 -7.50
N GLU A 223 -23.26 15.71 -7.05
CA GLU A 223 -23.03 17.15 -6.93
C GLU A 223 -21.95 17.46 -5.90
N GLU A 224 -21.99 16.79 -4.72
CA GLU A 224 -20.93 16.94 -3.70
C GLU A 224 -19.56 16.51 -4.26
N ILE A 225 -19.51 15.50 -5.12
CA ILE A 225 -18.26 15.05 -5.75
C ILE A 225 -17.77 16.09 -6.77
N VAL A 226 -18.65 16.53 -7.67
CA VAL A 226 -18.31 17.45 -8.77
C VAL A 226 -17.81 18.79 -8.24
N GLU A 227 -18.42 19.31 -7.16
CA GLU A 227 -18.20 20.65 -6.62
C GLU A 227 -16.72 20.98 -6.32
N PHE A 228 -15.97 20.02 -5.78
CA PHE A 228 -14.54 20.22 -5.46
C PHE A 228 -13.59 19.53 -6.45
N THR A 229 -14.05 18.48 -7.13
CA THR A 229 -13.18 17.73 -8.06
C THR A 229 -12.94 18.46 -9.37
N VAL A 230 -13.94 19.15 -9.92
CA VAL A 230 -13.75 19.93 -11.17
C VAL A 230 -12.71 21.05 -10.99
N PRO A 231 -12.80 21.92 -9.96
CA PRO A 231 -11.76 22.92 -9.70
C PRO A 231 -10.37 22.31 -9.49
N HIS A 232 -10.27 21.18 -8.80
CA HIS A 232 -9.00 20.47 -8.61
C HIS A 232 -8.41 20.00 -9.95
N LEU A 233 -9.22 19.32 -10.78
CA LEU A 233 -8.78 18.82 -12.09
C LEU A 233 -8.34 19.94 -13.05
N GLU A 234 -8.92 21.14 -12.91
CA GLU A 234 -8.58 22.29 -13.74
C GLU A 234 -7.26 22.97 -13.36
N SER A 235 -6.87 22.90 -12.08
CA SER A 235 -5.83 23.76 -11.50
C SER A 235 -4.61 23.01 -10.96
N ALA A 236 -4.78 21.79 -10.44
CA ALA A 236 -3.69 21.06 -9.84
C ALA A 236 -2.69 20.56 -10.91
N PRO A 237 -1.36 20.57 -10.62
CA PRO A 237 -0.39 19.91 -11.47
C PRO A 237 -0.56 18.39 -11.42
N PHE A 238 -0.42 17.71 -12.57
CA PHE A 238 -0.64 16.27 -12.72
C PHE A 238 -1.93 15.79 -12.04
N PRO A 239 -3.09 16.38 -12.39
CA PRO A 239 -4.29 16.24 -11.59
C PRO A 239 -4.88 14.83 -11.69
N ILE A 240 -5.16 14.25 -10.53
CA ILE A 240 -5.84 12.96 -10.40
C ILE A 240 -6.99 13.13 -9.40
N ILE A 241 -8.14 12.56 -9.70
CA ILE A 241 -9.13 12.24 -8.67
C ILE A 241 -9.22 10.71 -8.54
N SER A 242 -9.26 10.23 -7.30
CA SER A 242 -9.31 8.79 -7.03
C SER A 242 -10.48 8.43 -6.15
N PHE A 243 -11.38 7.61 -6.66
CA PHE A 243 -12.32 6.86 -5.82
C PHE A 243 -11.59 5.71 -5.13
N GLY A 244 -12.10 5.23 -3.99
CA GLY A 244 -11.48 4.14 -3.23
C GLY A 244 -10.37 4.61 -2.29
N GLN A 245 -10.74 4.92 -1.05
CA GLN A 245 -9.87 5.47 -0.02
C GLN A 245 -9.82 4.57 1.22
N GLY A 246 -8.79 4.75 2.06
CA GLY A 246 -8.64 3.95 3.29
C GLY A 246 -9.77 4.17 4.32
N CYS A 247 -10.47 5.29 4.21
CA CYS A 247 -11.59 5.67 5.07
C CYS A 247 -12.96 5.27 4.49
N GLU A 248 -13.03 4.41 3.48
CA GLU A 248 -14.29 3.93 2.92
C GLU A 248 -14.32 2.40 2.76
N GLY A 249 -15.48 1.86 2.37
CA GLY A 249 -15.63 0.48 1.96
C GLY A 249 -15.29 0.24 0.48
N GLU A 250 -16.05 -0.61 -0.19
CA GLU A 250 -15.82 -0.93 -1.61
C GLU A 250 -16.55 0.09 -2.52
N PRO A 251 -15.83 0.92 -3.30
CA PRO A 251 -16.45 1.97 -4.14
C PRO A 251 -17.32 1.43 -5.28
N LEU A 252 -17.08 0.21 -5.79
CA LEU A 252 -17.95 -0.38 -6.82
C LEU A 252 -19.38 -0.67 -6.30
N LEU A 253 -19.62 -0.63 -5.00
CA LEU A 253 -20.98 -0.65 -4.47
C LEU A 253 -21.75 0.65 -4.74
N MET A 254 -21.04 1.75 -5.00
CA MET A 254 -21.59 3.08 -5.29
C MET A 254 -21.41 3.48 -6.77
N TRP A 255 -21.26 2.50 -7.66
CA TRP A 255 -20.92 2.74 -9.07
C TRP A 255 -21.90 3.67 -9.80
N GLU A 256 -23.20 3.68 -9.47
CA GLU A 256 -24.16 4.59 -10.09
C GLU A 256 -23.86 6.06 -9.76
N THR A 257 -23.57 6.36 -8.49
CA THR A 257 -23.17 7.69 -8.05
C THR A 257 -21.84 8.10 -8.66
N ILE A 258 -20.88 7.18 -8.72
CA ILE A 258 -19.58 7.42 -9.35
C ILE A 258 -19.77 7.68 -10.85
N ARG A 259 -20.56 6.88 -11.56
CA ARG A 259 -20.88 7.06 -12.99
C ARG A 259 -21.46 8.44 -13.24
N ASP A 260 -22.48 8.82 -12.48
CA ASP A 260 -23.17 10.10 -12.65
C ASP A 260 -22.23 11.29 -12.36
N ALA A 261 -21.36 11.17 -11.36
CA ALA A 261 -20.31 12.14 -11.07
C ALA A 261 -19.28 12.24 -12.22
N ILE A 262 -18.82 11.11 -12.77
CA ILE A 262 -17.87 11.10 -13.90
C ILE A 262 -18.48 11.80 -15.12
N VAL A 263 -19.72 11.44 -15.48
CA VAL A 263 -20.43 12.06 -16.61
C VAL A 263 -20.54 13.57 -16.41
N GLU A 264 -20.87 14.02 -15.20
CA GLU A 264 -20.99 15.44 -14.90
C GLU A 264 -19.63 16.14 -14.93
N ILE A 265 -18.60 15.60 -14.27
CA ILE A 265 -17.22 16.13 -14.31
C ILE A 265 -16.75 16.33 -15.76
N ARG A 266 -16.98 15.33 -16.62
CA ARG A 266 -16.53 15.36 -18.03
C ARG A 266 -17.31 16.36 -18.91
N LYS A 267 -18.43 16.93 -18.45
CA LYS A 267 -19.06 18.08 -19.10
C LYS A 267 -18.33 19.39 -18.83
N HIS A 268 -17.66 19.51 -17.67
CA HIS A 268 -16.96 20.73 -17.26
C HIS A 268 -15.48 20.71 -17.64
N THR A 269 -14.83 19.54 -17.60
CA THR A 269 -13.39 19.42 -17.90
C THR A 269 -12.99 18.09 -18.52
N SER A 270 -12.06 18.16 -19.47
CA SER A 270 -11.35 16.99 -20.01
C SER A 270 -9.97 16.77 -19.36
N LYS A 271 -9.58 17.59 -18.38
CA LYS A 271 -8.27 17.51 -17.73
C LYS A 271 -8.23 16.44 -16.65
N GLY A 272 -7.01 15.96 -16.40
CA GLY A 272 -6.67 14.99 -15.36
C GLY A 272 -7.27 13.61 -15.55
N SER A 273 -6.79 12.67 -14.75
CA SER A 273 -7.26 11.28 -14.75
C SER A 273 -8.27 11.03 -13.63
N ILE A 274 -9.30 10.26 -13.95
CA ILE A 274 -10.23 9.69 -12.98
C ILE A 274 -9.84 8.23 -12.75
N ASN A 275 -9.46 7.93 -11.51
CA ASN A 275 -9.05 6.61 -11.07
C ASN A 275 -10.06 6.01 -10.07
N ILE A 276 -10.15 4.68 -10.03
CA ILE A 276 -10.83 3.96 -8.95
C ILE A 276 -9.92 2.90 -8.35
N ASN A 277 -9.72 2.98 -7.03
CA ASN A 277 -9.09 1.94 -6.23
C ASN A 277 -10.18 1.00 -5.71
N THR A 278 -10.11 -0.29 -6.00
CA THR A 278 -11.23 -1.21 -5.72
C THR A 278 -10.69 -2.61 -5.41
N ASN A 279 -11.53 -3.48 -4.84
CA ASN A 279 -11.29 -4.92 -4.84
C ASN A 279 -11.57 -5.59 -6.20
N GLY A 280 -12.19 -4.89 -7.17
CA GLY A 280 -12.50 -5.42 -8.51
C GLY A 280 -13.71 -6.36 -8.55
N SER A 281 -14.55 -6.37 -7.52
CA SER A 281 -15.62 -7.36 -7.33
C SER A 281 -16.83 -7.26 -8.28
N LYS A 282 -16.92 -6.23 -9.14
CA LYS A 282 -18.09 -6.01 -10.01
C LYS A 282 -17.70 -5.59 -11.44
N PRO A 283 -17.41 -6.55 -12.34
CA PRO A 283 -17.03 -6.27 -13.73
C PRO A 283 -18.05 -5.43 -14.51
N ASP A 284 -19.35 -5.68 -14.31
CA ASP A 284 -20.42 -4.92 -14.99
C ASP A 284 -20.45 -3.46 -14.55
N ALA A 285 -20.22 -3.20 -13.26
CA ALA A 285 -20.08 -1.84 -12.74
C ALA A 285 -18.83 -1.16 -13.32
N VAL A 286 -17.71 -1.88 -13.38
CA VAL A 286 -16.47 -1.39 -14.01
C VAL A 286 -16.71 -1.02 -15.47
N ARG A 287 -17.42 -1.84 -16.23
CA ARG A 287 -17.80 -1.55 -17.63
C ARG A 287 -18.58 -0.25 -17.74
N ALA A 288 -19.62 -0.07 -16.92
CA ALA A 288 -20.43 1.15 -16.91
C ALA A 288 -19.61 2.40 -16.54
N LEU A 289 -18.62 2.26 -15.65
CA LEU A 289 -17.69 3.35 -15.33
C LEU A 289 -16.74 3.68 -16.47
N CYS A 290 -16.23 2.68 -17.20
CA CYS A 290 -15.43 2.89 -18.41
C CYS A 290 -16.24 3.62 -19.49
N GLU A 291 -17.49 3.23 -19.72
CA GLU A 291 -18.40 3.90 -20.66
C GLU A 291 -18.66 5.36 -20.28
N ALA A 292 -18.66 5.69 -18.98
CA ALA A 292 -18.80 7.06 -18.49
C ALA A 292 -17.53 7.91 -18.63
N GLY A 293 -16.35 7.30 -18.79
CA GLY A 293 -15.07 8.00 -18.91
C GLY A 293 -14.08 7.78 -17.78
N LEU A 294 -14.15 6.65 -17.07
CA LEU A 294 -13.11 6.21 -16.14
C LEU A 294 -11.79 5.96 -16.90
N ASP A 295 -10.70 6.60 -16.46
CA ASP A 295 -9.40 6.50 -17.13
C ASP A 295 -8.56 5.32 -16.63
N SER A 296 -8.70 4.95 -15.35
CA SER A 296 -7.83 3.95 -14.72
C SER A 296 -8.49 3.22 -13.56
N ILE A 297 -8.01 1.98 -13.34
CA ILE A 297 -8.41 1.12 -12.23
C ILE A 297 -7.18 0.61 -11.50
N ARG A 298 -7.30 0.51 -10.17
CA ARG A 298 -6.36 -0.19 -9.31
C ARG A 298 -7.09 -1.25 -8.49
N VAL A 299 -6.85 -2.51 -8.81
CA VAL A 299 -7.42 -3.66 -8.10
C VAL A 299 -6.49 -4.11 -6.97
N SER A 300 -6.97 -4.11 -5.72
CA SER A 300 -6.19 -4.57 -4.57
C SER A 300 -6.23 -6.08 -4.41
N THR A 301 -5.07 -6.67 -4.17
CA THR A 301 -4.95 -8.11 -3.93
C THR A 301 -3.73 -8.46 -3.07
N ASN A 302 -3.89 -9.43 -2.17
CA ASN A 302 -2.79 -10.04 -1.44
C ASN A 302 -2.12 -11.17 -2.23
N SER A 303 -2.78 -11.69 -3.27
CA SER A 303 -2.27 -12.81 -4.05
C SER A 303 -2.98 -12.95 -5.41
N ALA A 304 -2.25 -13.37 -6.44
CA ALA A 304 -2.76 -13.82 -7.73
C ALA A 304 -3.29 -15.27 -7.68
N ARG A 305 -3.23 -15.93 -6.53
CA ARG A 305 -3.73 -17.28 -6.28
C ARG A 305 -5.04 -17.23 -5.51
N LYS A 306 -6.10 -17.80 -6.08
CA LYS A 306 -7.45 -17.79 -5.50
C LYS A 306 -7.48 -18.35 -4.08
N GLU A 307 -6.77 -19.45 -3.84
CA GLU A 307 -6.73 -20.14 -2.55
C GLU A 307 -6.03 -19.33 -1.44
N ILE A 308 -5.19 -18.36 -1.78
CA ILE A 308 -4.56 -17.42 -0.84
C ILE A 308 -5.36 -16.12 -0.73
N TYR A 309 -5.97 -15.69 -1.83
CA TYR A 309 -6.84 -14.52 -1.88
C TYR A 309 -8.10 -14.68 -1.01
N THR A 310 -8.83 -15.78 -1.21
CA THR A 310 -10.15 -15.99 -0.61
C THR A 310 -10.14 -15.99 0.92
N PRO A 311 -9.22 -16.66 1.63
CA PRO A 311 -9.18 -16.62 3.10
C PRO A 311 -8.89 -15.23 3.68
N TYR A 312 -8.13 -14.40 2.95
CA TYR A 312 -7.83 -13.03 3.36
C TYR A 312 -8.99 -12.07 3.07
N TYR A 313 -9.44 -11.95 1.83
CA TYR A 313 -10.49 -10.99 1.42
C TYR A 313 -11.89 -11.39 1.88
N ARG A 314 -12.12 -12.69 2.11
CA ARG A 314 -13.42 -13.28 2.47
C ARG A 314 -14.58 -12.70 1.65
N PRO A 315 -14.59 -12.93 0.32
CA PRO A 315 -15.56 -12.35 -0.59
C PRO A 315 -17.00 -12.64 -0.16
N ASN A 316 -17.86 -11.62 -0.23
CA ASN A 316 -19.30 -11.74 -0.05
C ASN A 316 -19.99 -11.29 -1.36
N ASN A 317 -20.65 -12.22 -2.04
CA ASN A 317 -21.31 -11.99 -3.34
C ASN A 317 -20.37 -11.59 -4.49
N TYR A 318 -19.12 -12.08 -4.48
CA TYR A 318 -18.21 -12.06 -5.63
C TYR A 318 -17.17 -13.18 -5.49
N GLN A 319 -16.40 -13.44 -6.55
CA GLN A 319 -15.32 -14.44 -6.58
C GLN A 319 -14.04 -13.85 -7.17
N PHE A 320 -12.93 -14.57 -7.02
CA PHE A 320 -11.62 -14.13 -7.53
C PHE A 320 -11.62 -13.88 -9.04
N GLU A 321 -12.39 -14.66 -9.81
CA GLU A 321 -12.46 -14.50 -11.26
C GLU A 321 -13.04 -13.13 -11.67
N ASP A 322 -13.90 -12.53 -10.82
CA ASP A 322 -14.47 -11.20 -11.07
C ASP A 322 -13.40 -10.10 -11.04
N ILE A 323 -12.36 -10.26 -10.20
CA ILE A 323 -11.28 -9.27 -10.12
C ILE A 323 -10.40 -9.30 -11.37
N VAL A 324 -10.21 -10.50 -11.94
CA VAL A 324 -9.48 -10.71 -13.20
C VAL A 324 -10.30 -10.15 -14.37
N GLU A 325 -11.62 -10.37 -14.37
CA GLU A 325 -12.50 -9.85 -15.40
C GLU A 325 -12.60 -8.32 -15.38
N SER A 326 -12.64 -7.70 -14.19
CA SER A 326 -12.59 -6.24 -14.05
C SER A 326 -11.34 -5.63 -14.69
N LEU A 327 -10.18 -6.26 -14.52
CA LEU A 327 -8.94 -5.83 -15.19
C LEU A 327 -9.05 -5.96 -16.72
N LYS A 328 -9.58 -7.09 -17.22
CA LYS A 328 -9.81 -7.30 -18.66
C LYS A 328 -10.75 -6.27 -19.25
N VAL A 329 -11.83 -5.93 -18.54
CA VAL A 329 -12.79 -4.91 -18.95
C VAL A 329 -12.09 -3.58 -19.16
N VAL A 330 -11.39 -3.03 -18.16
CA VAL A 330 -10.73 -1.73 -18.31
C VAL A 330 -9.69 -1.74 -19.42
N ASN A 331 -8.87 -2.80 -19.52
CA ASN A 331 -7.90 -2.94 -20.60
C ASN A 331 -8.58 -2.98 -21.99
N SER A 332 -9.75 -3.60 -22.13
CA SER A 332 -10.51 -3.64 -23.40
C SER A 332 -11.05 -2.27 -23.85
N PHE A 333 -11.24 -1.34 -22.90
CA PHE A 333 -11.57 0.06 -23.19
C PHE A 333 -10.34 0.95 -23.40
N GLY A 334 -9.13 0.38 -23.33
CA GLY A 334 -7.87 1.12 -23.42
C GLY A 334 -7.51 1.92 -22.16
N GLY A 335 -8.17 1.64 -21.04
CA GLY A 335 -7.88 2.27 -19.75
C GLY A 335 -6.61 1.69 -19.08
N TRP A 336 -6.11 2.41 -18.07
CA TRP A 336 -4.91 1.98 -17.35
C TRP A 336 -5.25 1.01 -16.20
N THR A 337 -4.72 -0.20 -16.27
CA THR A 337 -4.95 -1.24 -15.26
C THR A 337 -3.75 -1.43 -14.36
N SER A 338 -3.96 -1.28 -13.06
CA SER A 338 -2.98 -1.56 -12.02
C SER A 338 -3.48 -2.62 -11.04
N ILE A 339 -2.57 -3.39 -10.46
CA ILE A 339 -2.84 -4.10 -9.20
C ILE A 339 -2.13 -3.40 -8.05
N ASN A 340 -2.81 -3.29 -6.92
CA ASN A 340 -2.26 -2.90 -5.64
C ASN A 340 -1.88 -4.17 -4.89
N TYR A 341 -0.62 -4.58 -5.03
CA TYR A 341 -0.16 -5.90 -4.65
C TYR A 341 0.51 -5.86 -3.29
N PHE A 342 -0.03 -6.61 -2.33
CA PHE A 342 0.48 -6.61 -0.96
C PHE A 342 1.69 -7.51 -0.85
N VAL A 343 2.87 -6.89 -0.83
CA VAL A 343 4.16 -7.54 -0.75
C VAL A 343 4.36 -8.10 0.65
N PHE A 344 4.44 -9.42 0.70
CA PHE A 344 4.73 -10.23 1.87
C PHE A 344 5.87 -11.19 1.50
N PRO A 345 7.12 -10.91 1.94
CA PRO A 345 8.24 -11.81 1.76
C PRO A 345 7.90 -13.23 2.26
N GLY A 346 8.06 -14.22 1.40
CA GLY A 346 7.69 -15.62 1.58
C GLY A 346 6.39 -16.02 0.89
N MET A 347 5.47 -15.09 0.67
CA MET A 347 4.22 -15.39 -0.03
C MET A 347 4.25 -14.83 -1.45
N THR A 348 4.52 -13.53 -1.56
CA THR A 348 4.53 -12.78 -2.81
C THR A 348 5.59 -13.30 -3.79
N ASP A 349 6.74 -13.70 -3.27
CA ASP A 349 7.91 -14.19 -4.01
C ASP A 349 8.06 -15.72 -4.00
N SER A 350 7.04 -16.45 -3.56
CA SER A 350 6.99 -17.90 -3.74
C SER A 350 6.92 -18.26 -5.23
N VAL A 351 7.49 -19.40 -5.63
CA VAL A 351 7.45 -19.86 -7.03
C VAL A 351 6.02 -19.99 -7.55
N ALA A 352 5.09 -20.49 -6.73
CA ALA A 352 3.69 -20.64 -7.10
C ALA A 352 3.00 -19.29 -7.34
N GLU A 353 3.30 -18.30 -6.52
CA GLU A 353 2.77 -16.95 -6.65
C GLU A 353 3.35 -16.24 -7.88
N TYR A 354 4.65 -16.37 -8.13
CA TYR A 354 5.31 -15.86 -9.33
C TYR A 354 4.64 -16.38 -10.61
N GLU A 355 4.40 -17.69 -10.71
CA GLU A 355 3.72 -18.28 -11.87
C GLU A 355 2.27 -17.79 -12.02
N ALA A 356 1.53 -17.67 -10.90
CA ALA A 356 0.18 -17.14 -10.92
C ALA A 356 0.13 -15.66 -11.37
N LEU A 357 1.07 -14.84 -10.91
CA LEU A 357 1.19 -13.44 -11.31
C LEU A 357 1.52 -13.31 -12.80
N ARG A 358 2.45 -14.11 -13.32
CA ARG A 358 2.77 -14.13 -14.76
C ARG A 358 1.54 -14.45 -15.59
N LYS A 359 0.73 -15.42 -15.16
CA LYS A 359 -0.53 -15.77 -15.82
C LYS A 359 -1.51 -14.59 -15.77
N LEU A 360 -1.69 -13.96 -14.61
CA LEU A 360 -2.55 -12.79 -14.45
C LEU A 360 -2.14 -11.65 -15.39
N ILE A 361 -0.84 -11.34 -15.48
CA ILE A 361 -0.31 -10.30 -16.37
C ILE A 361 -0.66 -10.62 -17.83
N LYS A 362 -0.38 -11.85 -18.28
CA LYS A 362 -0.65 -12.30 -19.67
C LYS A 362 -2.13 -12.26 -20.02
N GLU A 363 -3.00 -12.72 -19.12
CA GLU A 363 -4.44 -12.82 -19.38
C GLU A 363 -5.17 -11.48 -19.36
N THR A 364 -4.71 -10.54 -18.54
CA THR A 364 -5.38 -9.23 -18.36
C THR A 364 -4.78 -8.14 -19.23
N GLY A 365 -3.53 -8.30 -19.67
CA GLY A 365 -2.77 -7.23 -20.32
C GLY A 365 -2.39 -6.12 -19.34
N LEU A 366 -2.18 -6.46 -18.07
CA LEU A 366 -1.90 -5.57 -16.95
C LEU A 366 -0.81 -4.54 -17.32
N LYS A 367 -1.01 -3.28 -16.92
CA LYS A 367 -0.10 -2.16 -17.23
C LYS A 367 0.84 -1.84 -16.08
N MET A 368 0.43 -2.07 -14.84
CA MET A 368 1.22 -1.68 -13.68
C MET A 368 1.03 -2.61 -12.47
N ILE A 369 2.12 -2.84 -11.73
CA ILE A 369 2.09 -3.39 -10.38
C ILE A 369 2.52 -2.29 -9.41
N GLN A 370 1.66 -2.00 -8.43
CA GLN A 370 2.00 -1.17 -7.27
C GLN A 370 2.45 -2.08 -6.13
N TRP A 371 3.75 -2.05 -5.81
CA TRP A 371 4.40 -2.96 -4.86
C TRP A 371 4.30 -2.43 -3.42
N ARG A 372 3.11 -2.55 -2.82
CA ARG A 372 2.85 -2.03 -1.46
C ARG A 372 3.27 -3.03 -0.40
N ASN A 373 3.95 -2.59 0.64
CA ASN A 373 4.24 -3.46 1.79
C ASN A 373 2.92 -3.89 2.46
N PHE A 374 2.82 -5.16 2.82
CA PHE A 374 1.65 -5.66 3.50
C PHE A 374 1.66 -5.22 4.97
N ASN A 375 0.72 -4.36 5.33
CA ASN A 375 0.55 -3.84 6.68
C ASN A 375 -0.28 -4.79 7.56
N ILE A 376 0.34 -5.88 8.04
CA ILE A 376 -0.33 -6.89 8.87
C ILE A 376 0.70 -7.65 9.73
N ASP A 377 0.29 -8.11 10.92
CA ASP A 377 1.08 -9.06 11.71
C ASP A 377 1.38 -10.33 10.88
N PRO A 378 2.67 -10.66 10.66
CA PRO A 378 3.05 -11.79 9.82
C PRO A 378 2.54 -13.15 10.27
N ASP A 379 2.59 -13.44 11.57
CA ASP A 379 2.18 -14.74 12.12
C ASP A 379 0.67 -14.88 12.07
N TRP A 380 -0.02 -13.78 12.41
CA TRP A 380 -1.48 -13.73 12.37
C TRP A 380 -2.02 -13.89 10.95
N TYR A 381 -1.40 -13.22 9.97
CA TYR A 381 -1.78 -13.35 8.56
C TYR A 381 -1.66 -14.80 8.11
N LEU A 382 -0.47 -15.40 8.22
CA LEU A 382 -0.21 -16.78 7.76
C LEU A 382 -1.12 -17.78 8.48
N GLY A 383 -1.37 -17.59 9.78
CA GLY A 383 -2.33 -18.39 10.54
C GLY A 383 -3.76 -18.27 10.03
N LYS A 384 -4.26 -17.04 9.78
CA LYS A 384 -5.63 -16.79 9.31
C LYS A 384 -5.87 -17.31 7.88
N ILE A 385 -4.84 -17.35 7.04
CA ILE A 385 -4.94 -17.95 5.69
C ILE A 385 -4.57 -19.44 5.65
N GLY A 386 -4.19 -20.03 6.79
CA GLY A 386 -3.91 -21.47 6.91
C GLY A 386 -2.62 -21.93 6.24
N VAL A 387 -1.62 -21.04 6.12
CA VAL A 387 -0.33 -21.35 5.50
C VAL A 387 0.69 -21.73 6.56
N THR A 388 1.03 -23.01 6.63
CA THR A 388 2.07 -23.54 7.53
C THR A 388 3.43 -23.69 6.85
N ASP A 389 3.46 -23.65 5.53
CA ASP A 389 4.66 -23.74 4.69
C ASP A 389 4.45 -22.85 3.46
N THR A 390 5.41 -21.98 3.20
CA THR A 390 5.40 -21.04 2.08
C THR A 390 6.00 -21.61 0.80
N GLY A 391 6.70 -22.75 0.90
CA GLY A 391 7.44 -23.37 -0.19
C GLY A 391 8.66 -22.56 -0.64
N ASP A 392 9.22 -22.94 -1.77
CA ASP A 392 10.42 -22.28 -2.32
C ASP A 392 10.13 -20.82 -2.72
N CYS A 393 11.01 -19.94 -2.26
CA CYS A 393 10.92 -18.50 -2.50
C CYS A 393 12.09 -18.01 -3.36
N LEU A 394 11.80 -17.09 -4.28
CA LEU A 394 12.79 -16.49 -5.17
C LEU A 394 13.55 -15.34 -4.51
N GLY A 395 12.94 -14.68 -3.53
CA GLY A 395 13.33 -13.36 -3.04
C GLY A 395 12.59 -12.26 -3.81
N VAL A 396 12.00 -11.30 -3.09
CA VAL A 396 11.20 -10.20 -3.67
C VAL A 396 11.98 -9.41 -4.74
N ASN A 397 13.25 -9.06 -4.47
CA ASN A 397 14.12 -8.36 -5.42
C ASN A 397 14.34 -9.15 -6.71
N GLN A 398 14.61 -10.46 -6.58
CA GLN A 398 14.84 -11.34 -7.73
C GLN A 398 13.55 -11.54 -8.55
N MET A 399 12.42 -11.77 -7.89
CA MET A 399 11.11 -11.85 -8.54
C MET A 399 10.79 -10.58 -9.33
N GLN A 400 11.03 -9.40 -8.75
CA GLN A 400 10.83 -8.11 -9.42
C GLN A 400 11.69 -7.99 -10.69
N LYS A 401 12.98 -8.38 -10.63
CA LYS A 401 13.87 -8.39 -11.80
C LYS A 401 13.35 -9.33 -12.89
N MET A 402 12.99 -10.57 -12.53
CA MET A 402 12.47 -11.56 -13.47
C MET A 402 11.18 -11.12 -14.16
N ILE A 403 10.23 -10.51 -13.42
CA ILE A 403 9.01 -9.95 -14.01
C ILE A 403 9.34 -8.80 -14.97
N ARG A 404 10.26 -7.91 -14.60
CA ARG A 404 10.65 -6.78 -15.46
C ARG A 404 11.35 -7.24 -16.74
N GLU A 405 12.14 -8.30 -16.67
CA GLU A 405 12.79 -8.92 -17.84
C GLU A 405 11.79 -9.58 -18.78
N GLU A 406 10.79 -10.30 -18.25
CA GLU A 406 9.78 -10.98 -19.06
C GLU A 406 8.73 -10.01 -19.63
N PHE A 407 8.35 -8.98 -18.88
CA PHE A 407 7.31 -8.02 -19.24
C PHE A 407 7.87 -6.58 -19.24
N PRO A 408 8.69 -6.20 -20.25
CA PRO A 408 9.35 -4.89 -20.26
C PRO A 408 8.40 -3.70 -20.35
N ASP A 409 7.18 -3.90 -20.86
CA ASP A 409 6.14 -2.86 -20.94
C ASP A 409 5.37 -2.67 -19.62
N LEU A 410 5.43 -3.65 -18.71
CA LEU A 410 4.77 -3.60 -17.41
C LEU A 410 5.49 -2.62 -16.49
N LYS A 411 4.75 -1.65 -15.95
CA LYS A 411 5.30 -0.62 -15.09
C LYS A 411 5.28 -1.02 -13.63
N PHE A 412 6.30 -0.57 -12.91
CA PHE A 412 6.41 -0.77 -11.47
C PHE A 412 6.26 0.61 -10.82
N GLY A 413 5.60 0.65 -9.68
CA GLY A 413 5.54 1.87 -8.91
C GLY A 413 4.83 1.66 -7.59
N TYR A 414 4.31 2.76 -7.07
CA TYR A 414 3.59 2.78 -5.81
C TYR A 414 2.31 3.59 -5.96
N PHE A 415 2.27 4.68 -6.74
CA PHE A 415 1.12 5.57 -6.82
C PHE A 415 0.30 5.41 -8.11
N ASN A 416 -0.92 5.96 -8.12
CA ASN A 416 -1.74 6.02 -9.31
C ASN A 416 -1.13 7.03 -10.30
N PRO A 417 -0.85 6.64 -11.56
CA PRO A 417 -0.20 7.54 -12.51
C PRO A 417 -1.20 8.58 -13.05
N PRO A 418 -0.78 9.85 -13.21
CA PRO A 418 -1.62 10.87 -13.83
C PRO A 418 -1.72 10.62 -15.35
N ILE A 419 -2.68 11.27 -16.00
CA ILE A 419 -2.92 11.04 -17.44
C ILE A 419 -1.72 11.42 -18.31
N GLU A 420 -0.96 12.43 -17.89
CA GLU A 420 0.30 12.87 -18.51
C GLU A 420 1.33 11.74 -18.49
N ARG A 421 1.45 11.02 -17.36
CA ARG A 421 2.34 9.86 -17.23
C ARG A 421 1.88 8.66 -18.07
N ILE A 422 0.57 8.42 -18.10
CA ILE A 422 -0.04 7.30 -18.83
C ILE A 422 0.14 7.46 -20.34
N LYS A 423 -0.11 8.66 -20.87
CA LYS A 423 -0.09 8.92 -22.33
C LYS A 423 1.24 9.48 -22.84
N GLY A 424 2.06 10.05 -21.96
CA GLY A 424 3.33 10.67 -22.28
C GLY A 424 4.53 9.78 -21.95
N LYS A 425 5.52 10.37 -21.27
CA LYS A 425 6.75 9.70 -20.85
C LYS A 425 6.60 9.20 -19.42
N PHE A 426 6.29 7.92 -19.27
CA PHE A 426 6.02 7.31 -17.96
C PHE A 426 7.14 7.55 -16.93
N GLU A 427 8.39 7.62 -17.35
CA GLU A 427 9.55 7.81 -16.47
C GLU A 427 9.86 9.29 -16.15
N LEU A 428 9.10 10.26 -16.67
CA LEU A 428 9.38 11.69 -16.51
C LEU A 428 8.15 12.54 -16.14
N ASP A 429 6.97 12.17 -16.63
CA ASP A 429 5.77 13.02 -16.55
C ASP A 429 5.02 12.82 -15.23
N PHE A 430 5.70 13.10 -14.12
CA PHE A 430 5.17 13.03 -12.76
C PHE A 430 5.80 14.10 -11.85
N ALA A 431 5.37 14.17 -10.59
CA ALA A 431 5.90 15.14 -9.64
C ALA A 431 7.39 14.88 -9.33
N HIS A 432 8.22 15.89 -9.59
CA HIS A 432 9.65 15.90 -9.31
C HIS A 432 10.00 17.14 -8.47
N HIS A 433 11.18 17.12 -7.84
CA HIS A 433 11.73 18.26 -7.09
C HIS A 433 12.04 19.46 -7.98
#